data_AF-A0A4C1T9N1-F1
#
_entry.id   AF-A0A4C1T9N1-F1
#
_cell.length_a   1.000
_cell.length_b   1.000
_cell.length_c   1.000
_cell.angle_alpha   90.00
_cell.angle_beta   90.00
_cell.angle_gamma   90.00
#
_symmetry.space_group_name_H-M   'P 1'
#
loop_
_entity.id
_entity.type
_entity.pdbx_description
1 polymer ?
#
loop_
_entity_poly.entity_id
_entity_poly.type
_entity_poly.pdbx_seq_one_letter_code
_entity_poly.pdbx_strand_id
1 'polypeptide(L)'
;MEVVGQVIIYIMMAFVLIGAGAYISKPTSALGREFKEGILSIGHIFLPVAGVMTLVPVLVQIVNATAAPVYAWFHADPALAAGTFIAGDMGGYNLAFELADSHGAWIMAFIASFMAGSTIVFSIPVGLAMTDRRDHKFLALGVMSGLLAIPFGVFVATLIVLNSGVLLREEINTSGAGTRPFDLPLGEIVLNLVPLALVMLLIALALRFFTGVTIKVFLILGRGLEIVLTAALAVSIVEYFTGIFSTIFGFWPLDPFIADADDQFR
;
A
#
# COMPACT_ATOMS: atom_id res chain seq x y z
N MET A 1 -16.83 -2.54 17.65
CA MET A 1 -15.72 -2.06 16.81
C MET A 1 -16.20 -1.05 15.76
N GLU A 2 -17.28 -1.34 15.04
CA GLU A 2 -17.85 -0.42 14.03
C GLU A 2 -18.21 0.98 14.57
N VAL A 3 -18.85 1.05 15.75
CA VAL A 3 -19.23 2.33 16.38
C VAL A 3 -18.02 3.24 16.63
N VAL A 4 -16.87 2.69 17.00
CA VAL A 4 -15.64 3.47 17.23
C VAL A 4 -15.16 4.09 15.92
N GLY A 5 -15.15 3.30 14.83
CA GLY A 5 -14.80 3.80 13.50
C GLY A 5 -15.72 4.92 13.03
N GLN A 6 -17.04 4.75 13.20
CA GLN A 6 -18.02 5.78 12.86
C GLN A 6 -17.80 7.07 13.66
N VAL A 7 -17.54 6.97 14.97
CA VAL A 7 -17.24 8.14 15.81
C VAL A 7 -15.99 8.88 15.32
N ILE A 8 -14.93 8.14 14.98
CA ILE A 8 -13.70 8.74 14.42
C ILE A 8 -14.01 9.48 13.11
N ILE A 9 -14.80 8.87 12.20
CA ILE A 9 -15.22 9.50 10.96
C ILE A 9 -15.98 10.80 11.23
N TYR A 10 -16.94 10.80 12.15
CA TYR A 10 -17.69 12.02 12.49
C TYR A 10 -16.80 13.12 13.06
N ILE A 11 -15.80 12.78 13.88
CA ILE A 11 -14.81 13.75 14.38
C ILE A 11 -13.99 14.34 13.22
N MET A 12 -13.52 13.50 12.28
CA MET A 12 -12.80 13.98 11.09
C MET A 12 -13.68 14.92 10.25
N MET A 13 -14.95 14.58 10.03
CA MET A 13 -15.89 15.43 9.29
C MET A 13 -16.11 16.79 9.96
N ALA A 14 -16.18 16.83 11.29
CA ALA A 14 -16.27 18.09 12.03
C ALA A 14 -15.03 18.97 11.79
N PHE A 15 -13.82 18.39 11.81
CA PHE A 15 -12.60 19.13 11.50
C PHE A 15 -12.52 19.61 10.05
N VAL A 16 -13.03 18.84 9.10
CA VAL A 16 -13.16 19.29 7.70
C VAL A 16 -14.02 20.55 7.60
N LEU A 17 -15.18 20.58 8.25
CA LEU A 17 -16.07 21.76 8.25
C LEU A 17 -15.43 22.97 8.94
N ILE A 18 -14.74 22.74 10.06
CA ILE A 18 -14.01 23.79 10.79
C ILE A 18 -12.87 24.36 9.93
N GLY A 19 -12.09 23.49 9.28
CA GLY A 19 -11.00 23.87 8.39
C GLY A 19 -11.49 24.64 7.16
N ALA A 20 -12.56 24.17 6.53
CA ALA A 20 -13.20 24.85 5.40
C ALA A 20 -13.74 26.23 5.81
N GLY A 21 -14.42 26.33 6.95
CA GLY A 21 -14.91 27.61 7.48
C GLY A 21 -13.78 28.61 7.77
N ALA A 22 -12.66 28.12 8.31
CA ALA A 22 -11.47 28.93 8.54
C ALA A 22 -10.82 29.39 7.23
N TYR A 23 -10.74 28.53 6.23
CA TYR A 23 -10.21 28.88 4.91
C TYR A 23 -11.07 29.93 4.19
N ILE A 24 -12.40 29.79 4.25
CA ILE A 24 -13.35 30.76 3.65
C ILE A 24 -13.25 32.12 4.34
N SER A 25 -13.21 32.13 5.67
CA SER A 25 -13.25 33.38 6.45
C SER A 25 -11.89 34.10 6.48
N LYS A 26 -10.79 33.33 6.58
CA LYS A 26 -9.43 33.87 6.64
C LYS A 26 -8.45 32.86 6.04
N PRO A 27 -8.24 32.89 4.71
CA PRO A 27 -7.37 31.93 4.00
C PRO A 27 -5.94 31.87 4.52
N THR A 28 -5.44 32.96 5.09
CA THR A 28 -4.07 33.07 5.62
C THR A 28 -3.94 32.62 7.08
N SER A 29 -5.04 32.26 7.76
CA SER A 29 -5.00 31.69 9.10
C SER A 29 -4.27 30.34 9.11
N ALA A 30 -3.68 29.97 10.25
CA ALA A 30 -2.98 28.68 10.38
C ALA A 30 -3.91 27.52 10.00
N LEU A 31 -5.13 27.51 10.57
CA LEU A 31 -6.13 26.47 10.29
C LEU A 31 -6.58 26.44 8.82
N GLY A 32 -6.77 27.60 8.18
CA GLY A 32 -7.11 27.67 6.77
C GLY A 32 -5.99 27.16 5.85
N ARG A 33 -4.73 27.42 6.21
CA ARG A 33 -3.57 26.88 5.48
C ARG A 33 -3.49 25.36 5.59
N GLU A 34 -3.60 24.80 6.80
CA GLU A 34 -3.57 23.34 7.00
C GLU A 34 -4.71 22.64 6.24
N PHE A 35 -5.92 23.22 6.22
CA PHE A 35 -7.02 22.71 5.41
C PHE A 35 -6.66 22.67 3.91
N LYS A 36 -6.12 23.77 3.38
CA LYS A 36 -5.71 23.85 1.96
C LYS A 36 -4.59 22.86 1.63
N GLU A 37 -3.55 22.78 2.46
CA GLU A 37 -2.44 21.84 2.30
C GLU A 37 -2.94 20.39 2.32
N GLY A 38 -3.89 20.08 3.21
CA GLY A 38 -4.57 18.79 3.24
C GLY A 38 -5.25 18.44 1.91
N ILE A 39 -6.00 19.37 1.31
CA ILE A 39 -6.62 19.16 -0.01
C ILE A 39 -5.57 19.04 -1.12
N LEU A 40 -4.52 19.87 -1.11
CA LEU A 40 -3.46 19.83 -2.13
C LEU A 40 -2.63 18.54 -2.05
N SER A 41 -2.57 17.88 -0.89
CA SER A 41 -1.89 16.59 -0.73
C SER A 41 -2.47 15.47 -1.59
N ILE A 42 -3.74 15.58 -2.02
CA ILE A 42 -4.40 14.61 -2.91
C ILE A 42 -3.58 14.41 -4.18
N GLY A 43 -3.00 15.46 -4.76
CA GLY A 43 -2.18 15.34 -5.98
C GLY A 43 -0.91 14.51 -5.78
N HIS A 44 -0.26 14.65 -4.62
CA HIS A 44 0.95 13.88 -4.30
C HIS A 44 0.67 12.40 -4.08
N ILE A 45 -0.51 12.07 -3.53
CA ILE A 45 -0.95 10.69 -3.29
C ILE A 45 -1.53 10.07 -4.57
N PHE A 46 -2.22 10.85 -5.40
CA PHE A 46 -2.87 10.37 -6.62
C PHE A 46 -1.88 9.73 -7.61
N LEU A 47 -0.71 10.35 -7.79
CA LEU A 47 0.29 9.89 -8.75
C LEU A 47 0.73 8.42 -8.53
N PRO A 48 1.19 8.02 -7.33
CA PRO A 48 1.54 6.62 -7.08
C PRO A 48 0.32 5.69 -7.10
N VAL A 49 -0.83 6.12 -6.56
CA VAL A 49 -2.06 5.31 -6.54
C VAL A 49 -2.52 4.97 -7.95
N ALA A 50 -2.83 5.99 -8.75
CA ALA A 50 -3.30 5.80 -10.12
C ALA A 50 -2.25 5.06 -10.97
N GLY A 51 -0.96 5.35 -10.77
CA GLY A 51 0.12 4.62 -11.41
C GLY A 51 0.09 3.11 -11.14
N VAL A 52 -0.01 2.69 -9.88
CA VAL A 52 -0.10 1.26 -9.53
C VAL A 52 -1.37 0.64 -10.11
N MET A 53 -2.50 1.34 -10.05
CA MET A 53 -3.79 0.84 -10.51
C MET A 53 -3.85 0.61 -12.02
N THR A 54 -3.18 1.45 -12.81
CA THR A 54 -2.99 1.17 -14.25
C THR A 54 -2.08 -0.03 -14.50
N LEU A 55 -1.14 -0.29 -13.60
CA LEU A 55 -0.15 -1.36 -13.72
C LEU A 55 -0.58 -2.69 -13.11
N VAL A 56 -1.74 -2.77 -12.44
CA VAL A 56 -2.21 -4.00 -11.78
C VAL A 56 -2.10 -5.23 -12.70
N PRO A 57 -2.57 -5.23 -13.97
CA PRO A 57 -2.47 -6.41 -14.84
C PRO A 57 -1.03 -6.88 -15.07
N VAL A 58 -0.11 -5.93 -15.24
CA VAL A 58 1.32 -6.20 -15.46
C VAL A 58 1.99 -6.67 -14.16
N LEU A 59 1.67 -6.03 -13.03
CA LEU A 59 2.21 -6.38 -11.73
C LEU A 59 1.76 -7.79 -11.31
N VAL A 60 0.49 -8.15 -11.55
CA VAL A 60 -0.03 -9.51 -11.30
C VAL A 60 0.79 -10.54 -12.08
N GLN A 61 1.05 -10.31 -13.37
CA GLN A 61 1.86 -11.21 -14.19
C GLN A 61 3.29 -11.34 -13.67
N ILE A 62 3.92 -10.23 -13.29
CA ILE A 62 5.28 -10.23 -12.75
C ILE A 62 5.33 -11.00 -11.43
N VAL A 63 4.40 -10.74 -10.52
CA VAL A 63 4.34 -11.41 -9.21
C VAL A 63 4.09 -12.91 -9.38
N ASN A 64 3.16 -13.30 -10.26
CA ASN A 64 2.88 -14.69 -10.56
C ASN A 64 4.07 -15.42 -11.20
N ALA A 65 4.85 -14.74 -12.04
CA ALA A 65 6.04 -15.33 -12.65
C ALA A 65 7.24 -15.44 -11.69
N THR A 66 7.32 -14.58 -10.67
CA THR A 66 8.55 -14.44 -9.85
C THR A 66 8.34 -14.80 -8.39
N ALA A 67 7.40 -14.15 -7.70
CA ALA A 67 7.19 -14.32 -6.27
C ALA A 67 6.27 -15.52 -5.97
N ALA A 68 5.23 -15.76 -6.76
CA ALA A 68 4.28 -16.84 -6.50
C ALA A 68 4.93 -18.23 -6.38
N PRO A 69 5.91 -18.63 -7.22
CA PRO A 69 6.61 -19.91 -7.05
C PRO A 69 7.37 -20.00 -5.72
N VAL A 70 7.94 -18.89 -5.26
CA VAL A 70 8.68 -18.82 -3.98
C VAL A 70 7.71 -18.90 -2.81
N TYR A 71 6.59 -18.18 -2.85
CA TYR A 71 5.57 -18.19 -1.80
C TYR A 71 4.86 -19.55 -1.73
N ALA A 72 4.54 -20.16 -2.87
CA ALA A 72 3.99 -21.51 -2.94
C ALA A 72 4.92 -22.55 -2.29
N TRP A 73 6.25 -22.39 -2.40
CA TRP A 73 7.20 -23.28 -1.73
C TRP A 73 7.09 -23.23 -0.19
N PHE A 74 6.76 -22.05 0.35
CA PHE A 74 6.47 -21.86 1.78
C PHE A 74 5.01 -22.20 2.15
N HIS A 75 4.19 -22.65 1.21
CA HIS A 75 2.74 -22.80 1.38
C HIS A 75 2.08 -21.48 1.84
N ALA A 76 2.58 -20.36 1.31
CA ALA A 76 2.10 -19.01 1.55
C ALA A 76 1.43 -18.46 0.29
N ASP A 77 0.49 -17.54 0.48
CA ASP A 77 -0.27 -16.91 -0.59
C ASP A 77 0.56 -15.79 -1.27
N PRO A 78 0.58 -15.71 -2.60
CA PRO A 78 1.35 -14.72 -3.34
C PRO A 78 0.91 -13.27 -3.09
N ALA A 79 -0.35 -13.01 -2.68
CA ALA A 79 -0.82 -11.68 -2.33
C ALA A 79 0.00 -11.06 -1.19
N LEU A 80 0.58 -11.88 -0.30
CA LEU A 80 1.44 -11.38 0.75
C LEU A 80 2.74 -10.76 0.19
N ALA A 81 3.19 -11.15 -0.99
CA ALA A 81 4.29 -10.47 -1.68
C ALA A 81 3.90 -9.03 -2.05
N ALA A 82 2.69 -8.82 -2.58
CA ALA A 82 2.16 -7.49 -2.86
C ALA A 82 2.09 -6.65 -1.57
N GLY A 83 1.51 -7.21 -0.49
CA GLY A 83 1.46 -6.53 0.81
C GLY A 83 2.83 -6.31 1.46
N THR A 84 3.85 -7.09 1.11
CA THR A 84 5.20 -6.87 1.66
C THR A 84 5.89 -5.67 1.01
N PHE A 85 5.72 -5.50 -0.30
CA PHE A 85 6.51 -4.54 -1.09
C PHE A 85 5.74 -3.32 -1.58
N ILE A 86 4.40 -3.33 -1.56
CA ILE A 86 3.56 -2.21 -1.99
C ILE A 86 2.64 -1.82 -0.83
N ALA A 87 2.62 -0.53 -0.52
CA ALA A 87 1.75 0.00 0.52
C ALA A 87 0.27 -0.12 0.10
N GLY A 88 -0.60 -0.45 1.06
CA GLY A 88 -2.01 -0.73 0.78
C GLY A 88 -2.74 0.47 0.17
N ASP A 89 -2.40 1.67 0.64
CA ASP A 89 -2.92 2.95 0.16
C ASP A 89 -2.38 3.34 -1.22
N MET A 90 -1.26 2.78 -1.67
CA MET A 90 -0.68 2.98 -3.01
C MET A 90 -1.23 2.01 -4.06
N GLY A 91 -2.34 1.29 -3.78
CA GLY A 91 -2.87 0.26 -4.68
C GLY A 91 -2.39 -1.16 -4.36
N GLY A 92 -1.61 -1.35 -3.29
CA GLY A 92 -1.24 -2.69 -2.79
C GLY A 92 -2.47 -3.51 -2.36
N TYR A 93 -3.56 -2.86 -1.93
CA TYR A 93 -4.83 -3.51 -1.63
C TYR A 93 -5.48 -4.14 -2.86
N ASN A 94 -5.55 -3.39 -3.97
CA ASN A 94 -6.08 -3.87 -5.25
C ASN A 94 -5.19 -4.96 -5.86
N LEU A 95 -3.87 -4.78 -5.80
CA LEU A 95 -2.95 -5.80 -6.29
C LEU A 95 -3.06 -7.11 -5.47
N ALA A 96 -3.21 -7.00 -4.14
CA ALA A 96 -3.41 -8.16 -3.29
C ALA A 96 -4.76 -8.85 -3.55
N PHE A 97 -5.80 -8.11 -3.92
CA PHE A 97 -7.11 -8.67 -4.30
C PHE A 97 -6.99 -9.59 -5.51
N GLU A 98 -6.28 -9.13 -6.56
CA GLU A 98 -6.07 -9.90 -7.80
C GLU A 98 -5.15 -11.11 -7.64
N LEU A 99 -4.28 -11.11 -6.63
CA LEU A 99 -3.31 -12.18 -6.40
C LEU A 99 -3.78 -13.24 -5.40
N ALA A 100 -4.72 -12.91 -4.53
CA ALA A 100 -5.05 -13.77 -3.41
C ALA A 100 -5.84 -15.00 -3.85
N ASP A 101 -5.46 -16.16 -3.32
CA ASP A 101 -6.20 -17.41 -3.53
C ASP A 101 -7.47 -17.47 -2.64
N SER A 102 -7.53 -16.64 -1.59
CA SER A 102 -8.68 -16.57 -0.69
C SER A 102 -8.92 -15.17 -0.12
N HIS A 103 -10.16 -14.92 0.29
CA HIS A 103 -10.54 -13.67 0.97
C HIS A 103 -9.70 -13.41 2.23
N GLY A 104 -9.48 -14.43 3.06
CA GLY A 104 -8.64 -14.31 4.26
C GLY A 104 -7.18 -13.95 3.94
N ALA A 105 -6.59 -14.53 2.88
CA ALA A 105 -5.23 -14.22 2.46
C ALA A 105 -5.09 -12.79 1.93
N TRP A 106 -6.08 -12.31 1.16
CA TRP A 106 -6.16 -10.92 0.72
C TRP A 106 -6.15 -9.94 1.89
N ILE A 107 -6.99 -10.18 2.90
CA ILE A 107 -7.06 -9.31 4.08
C ILE A 107 -5.77 -9.36 4.89
N MET A 108 -5.16 -10.53 5.02
CA MET A 108 -3.86 -10.66 5.70
C MET A 108 -2.75 -9.91 4.94
N ALA A 109 -2.74 -9.99 3.61
CA ALA A 109 -1.84 -9.21 2.75
C ALA A 109 -2.07 -7.70 2.90
N PHE A 110 -3.32 -7.27 3.03
CA PHE A 110 -3.67 -5.88 3.30
C PHE A 110 -3.15 -5.41 4.67
N ILE A 111 -3.31 -6.22 5.73
CA ILE A 111 -2.72 -5.92 7.04
C ILE A 111 -1.19 -5.81 6.94
N ALA A 112 -0.55 -6.72 6.21
CA ALA A 112 0.90 -6.66 5.96
C ALA A 112 1.29 -5.38 5.22
N SER A 113 0.49 -4.90 4.26
CA SER A 113 0.76 -3.69 3.47
C SER A 113 0.85 -2.41 4.31
N PHE A 114 0.04 -2.30 5.37
CA PHE A 114 0.12 -1.17 6.30
C PHE A 114 1.36 -1.17 7.19
N MET A 115 2.05 -2.31 7.30
CA MET A 115 3.23 -2.46 8.15
C MET A 115 4.51 -2.56 7.31
N ALA A 116 4.60 -3.55 6.42
CA ALA A 116 5.74 -3.83 5.56
C ALA A 116 5.82 -2.85 4.38
N GLY A 117 4.82 -2.85 3.50
CA GLY A 117 4.82 -2.05 2.27
C GLY A 117 5.02 -0.56 2.56
N SER A 118 4.25 -0.02 3.50
CA SER A 118 4.38 1.38 3.96
C SER A 118 5.78 1.68 4.52
N THR A 119 6.38 0.78 5.30
CA THR A 119 7.71 0.99 5.87
C THR A 119 8.78 0.99 4.78
N ILE A 120 8.72 0.03 3.86
CA ILE A 120 9.75 -0.20 2.83
C ILE A 120 9.72 0.90 1.77
N VAL A 121 8.54 1.23 1.26
CA VAL A 121 8.39 2.17 0.14
C VAL A 121 8.34 3.62 0.61
N PHE A 122 7.86 3.87 1.83
CA PHE A 122 7.63 5.24 2.32
C PHE A 122 8.54 5.61 3.49
N SER A 123 8.35 4.97 4.66
CA SER A 123 9.02 5.41 5.90
C SER A 123 10.55 5.40 5.82
N ILE A 124 11.13 4.39 5.16
CA ILE A 124 12.58 4.29 5.00
C ILE A 124 13.12 5.38 4.05
N PRO A 125 12.69 5.48 2.78
CA PRO A 125 13.19 6.52 1.87
C PRO A 125 12.94 7.94 2.39
N VAL A 126 11.74 8.23 2.88
CA VAL A 126 11.36 9.57 3.37
C VAL A 126 12.15 9.91 4.64
N GLY A 127 12.20 8.99 5.60
CA GLY A 127 12.97 9.19 6.83
C GLY A 127 14.45 9.46 6.54
N LEU A 128 15.06 8.71 5.61
CA LEU A 128 16.46 8.89 5.23
C LEU A 128 16.72 10.18 4.45
N ALA A 129 15.78 10.60 3.60
CA ALA A 129 15.88 11.85 2.85
C ALA A 129 15.77 13.08 3.76
N MET A 130 14.99 12.99 4.84
CA MET A 130 14.78 14.08 5.79
C MET A 130 15.84 14.14 6.90
N THR A 131 16.51 13.01 7.17
CA THR A 131 17.49 12.91 8.27
C THR A 131 18.89 13.28 7.80
N ASP A 132 19.62 14.02 8.64
CA ASP A 132 21.05 14.31 8.42
C ASP A 132 21.85 13.01 8.27
N ARG A 133 22.84 13.00 7.36
CA ARG A 133 23.68 11.82 7.11
C ARG A 133 24.38 11.26 8.36
N ARG A 134 24.65 12.11 9.36
CA ARG A 134 25.27 11.71 10.63
C ARG A 134 24.34 10.83 11.47
N ASP A 135 23.03 11.05 11.35
CA ASP A 135 22.00 10.42 12.17
C ASP A 135 21.34 9.22 11.49
N HIS A 136 21.71 8.93 10.23
CA HIS A 136 21.24 7.75 9.47
C HIS A 136 21.45 6.44 10.23
N LYS A 137 22.50 6.33 11.06
CA LYS A 137 22.75 5.15 11.89
C LYS A 137 21.65 4.95 12.95
N PHE A 138 21.20 6.03 13.60
CA PHE A 138 20.15 5.97 14.61
C PHE A 138 18.80 5.66 13.97
N LEU A 139 18.49 6.30 12.84
CA LEU A 139 17.31 5.98 12.05
C LEU A 139 17.31 4.51 11.61
N ALA A 140 18.44 4.01 11.08
CA ALA A 140 18.55 2.61 10.65
C ALA A 140 18.33 1.64 11.82
N LEU A 141 18.84 1.94 13.03
CA LEU A 141 18.58 1.13 14.23
C LEU A 141 17.08 1.09 14.58
N GLY A 142 16.40 2.23 14.55
CA GLY A 142 14.96 2.31 14.77
C GLY A 142 14.17 1.51 13.71
N VAL A 143 14.48 1.71 12.43
CA VAL A 143 13.89 0.99 11.32
C VAL A 143 14.10 -0.52 11.46
N MET A 144 15.30 -0.99 11.81
CA MET A 144 15.56 -2.42 12.00
C MET A 144 14.71 -3.01 13.12
N SER A 145 14.54 -2.29 14.23
CA SER A 145 13.67 -2.73 15.32
C SER A 145 12.21 -2.82 14.88
N GLY A 146 11.74 -1.87 14.06
CA GLY A 146 10.42 -1.89 13.45
C GLY A 146 10.24 -3.07 12.51
N LEU A 147 11.15 -3.27 11.55
CA LEU A 147 11.09 -4.36 10.57
C LEU A 147 10.99 -5.73 11.24
N LEU A 148 11.79 -5.99 12.27
CA LEU A 148 11.75 -7.26 13.00
C LEU A 148 10.45 -7.46 13.80
N ALA A 149 9.75 -6.38 14.16
CA ALA A 149 8.46 -6.44 14.83
C ALA A 149 7.28 -6.65 13.86
N ILE A 150 7.45 -6.41 12.55
CA ILE A 150 6.36 -6.47 11.56
C ILE A 150 5.66 -7.84 11.53
N PRO A 151 6.35 -8.99 11.45
CA PRO A 151 5.67 -10.28 11.39
C PRO A 151 4.81 -10.54 12.64
N PHE A 152 5.27 -10.09 13.81
CA PHE A 152 4.52 -10.19 15.05
C PHE A 152 3.32 -9.23 15.06
N GLY A 153 3.49 -8.02 14.53
CA GLY A 153 2.39 -7.06 14.38
C GLY A 153 1.30 -7.58 13.44
N VAL A 154 1.69 -8.13 12.29
CA VAL A 154 0.76 -8.76 11.33
C VAL A 154 0.07 -9.96 11.98
N PHE A 155 0.82 -10.81 12.70
CA PHE A 155 0.23 -11.94 13.43
C PHE A 155 -0.82 -11.50 14.43
N VAL A 156 -0.49 -10.56 15.32
CA VAL A 156 -1.40 -10.07 16.36
C VAL A 156 -2.61 -9.37 15.75
N ALA A 157 -2.42 -8.53 14.73
CA ALA A 157 -3.53 -7.88 14.03
C ALA A 157 -4.46 -8.90 13.36
N THR A 158 -3.90 -9.90 12.69
CA THR A 158 -4.68 -10.97 12.05
C THR A 158 -5.45 -11.80 13.10
N LEU A 159 -4.84 -12.08 14.26
CA LEU A 159 -5.54 -12.74 15.37
C LEU A 159 -6.68 -11.88 15.94
N ILE A 160 -6.49 -10.57 16.07
CA ILE A 160 -7.55 -9.66 16.51
C ILE A 160 -8.72 -9.72 15.52
N VAL A 161 -8.43 -9.64 14.22
CA VAL A 161 -9.47 -9.72 13.18
C VAL A 161 -10.20 -11.07 13.24
N LEU A 162 -9.46 -12.18 13.31
CA LEU A 162 -10.00 -13.55 13.43
C LEU A 162 -10.92 -13.71 14.65
N ASN A 163 -10.56 -13.15 15.81
CA ASN A 163 -11.33 -13.29 17.05
C ASN A 163 -12.44 -12.24 17.23
N SER A 164 -12.36 -11.12 16.51
CA SER A 164 -13.33 -10.03 16.66
C SER A 164 -14.69 -10.33 16.03
N GLY A 165 -14.76 -11.30 15.10
CA GLY A 165 -15.95 -11.57 14.31
C GLY A 165 -16.37 -10.39 13.43
N VAL A 166 -15.47 -9.43 13.18
CA VAL A 166 -15.76 -8.28 12.31
C VAL A 166 -16.07 -8.79 10.91
N LEU A 167 -17.16 -8.28 10.34
CA LEU A 167 -17.52 -8.57 8.96
C LEU A 167 -16.70 -7.67 8.04
N LEU A 168 -16.02 -8.31 7.10
CA LEU A 168 -15.17 -7.72 6.08
C LEU A 168 -15.88 -7.75 4.73
N ARG A 169 -15.45 -6.86 3.84
CA ARG A 169 -16.04 -6.72 2.50
C ARG A 169 -15.43 -7.74 1.57
N GLU A 170 -16.25 -8.37 0.75
CA GLU A 170 -15.80 -9.38 -0.21
C GLU A 170 -15.27 -8.79 -1.53
N GLU A 171 -15.50 -7.50 -1.75
CA GLU A 171 -15.11 -6.77 -2.95
C GLU A 171 -14.47 -5.43 -2.58
N ILE A 172 -13.70 -4.86 -3.51
CA ILE A 172 -13.11 -3.53 -3.36
C ILE A 172 -14.25 -2.51 -3.35
N ASN A 173 -14.63 -2.05 -2.16
CA ASN A 173 -15.61 -0.97 -2.01
C ASN A 173 -15.33 -0.11 -0.77
N THR A 174 -15.76 1.14 -0.83
CA THR A 174 -15.57 2.12 0.26
C THR A 174 -16.82 2.35 1.10
N SER A 175 -17.99 1.93 0.61
CA SER A 175 -19.31 2.32 1.15
C SER A 175 -20.23 1.13 1.46
N GLY A 176 -19.91 -0.07 1.00
CA GLY A 176 -20.71 -1.28 1.24
C GLY A 176 -20.57 -1.79 2.68
N ALA A 177 -21.54 -2.59 3.13
CA ALA A 177 -21.45 -3.29 4.40
C ALA A 177 -20.44 -4.45 4.31
N GLY A 178 -19.83 -4.81 5.44
CA GLY A 178 -19.06 -6.06 5.54
C GLY A 178 -20.02 -7.25 5.54
N THR A 179 -19.70 -8.29 4.79
CA THR A 179 -20.58 -9.46 4.57
C THR A 179 -19.97 -10.76 5.09
N ARG A 180 -18.64 -10.86 5.13
CA ARG A 180 -17.92 -12.11 5.43
C ARG A 180 -16.95 -11.94 6.60
N PRO A 181 -16.96 -12.82 7.62
CA PRO A 181 -15.93 -12.81 8.64
C PRO A 181 -14.59 -13.27 8.08
N PHE A 182 -13.50 -12.86 8.73
CA PHE A 182 -12.17 -13.38 8.41
C PHE A 182 -12.09 -14.89 8.65
N ASP A 183 -11.62 -15.64 7.66
CA ASP A 183 -11.73 -17.09 7.60
C ASP A 183 -10.42 -17.82 7.26
N LEU A 184 -9.26 -17.16 7.39
CA LEU A 184 -7.97 -17.81 7.15
C LEU A 184 -7.60 -18.75 8.33
N PRO A 185 -7.34 -20.04 8.09
CA PRO A 185 -6.94 -20.97 9.15
C PRO A 185 -5.64 -20.55 9.83
N LEU A 186 -5.52 -20.82 11.14
CA LEU A 186 -4.33 -20.45 11.92
C LEU A 186 -3.02 -21.01 11.33
N GLY A 187 -3.07 -22.21 10.76
CA GLY A 187 -1.91 -22.81 10.09
C GLY A 187 -1.45 -21.99 8.88
N GLU A 188 -2.40 -21.54 8.05
CA GLU A 188 -2.12 -20.70 6.88
C GLU A 188 -1.63 -19.31 7.28
N ILE A 189 -2.16 -18.73 8.37
CA ILE A 189 -1.64 -17.47 8.93
C ILE A 189 -0.15 -17.63 9.25
N VAL A 190 0.24 -18.70 9.95
CA VAL A 190 1.64 -18.91 10.34
C VAL A 190 2.53 -19.16 9.12
N LEU A 191 2.07 -19.96 8.15
CA LEU A 191 2.81 -20.23 6.92
C LEU A 191 3.04 -18.96 6.10
N ASN A 192 2.03 -18.10 5.99
CA ASN A 192 2.15 -16.79 5.36
C ASN A 192 3.20 -15.90 6.07
N LEU A 193 3.31 -15.96 7.39
CA LEU A 193 4.32 -15.16 8.10
C LEU A 193 5.77 -15.58 7.83
N VAL A 194 6.02 -16.81 7.36
CA VAL A 194 7.39 -17.31 7.11
C VAL A 194 8.13 -16.48 6.05
N PRO A 195 7.62 -16.31 4.81
CA PRO A 195 8.29 -15.47 3.81
C PRO A 195 8.36 -14.01 4.26
N LEU A 196 7.32 -13.47 4.92
CA LEU A 196 7.34 -12.11 5.45
C LEU A 196 8.49 -11.93 6.47
N ALA A 197 8.60 -12.83 7.44
CA ALA A 197 9.65 -12.79 8.46
C ALA A 197 11.05 -12.94 7.85
N LEU A 198 11.20 -13.81 6.84
CA LEU A 198 12.44 -13.97 6.10
C LEU A 198 12.85 -12.66 5.43
N VAL A 199 11.93 -12.00 4.70
CA VAL A 199 12.21 -10.72 4.04
C VAL A 199 12.57 -9.65 5.05
N MET A 200 11.81 -9.52 6.15
CA MET A 200 12.10 -8.53 7.19
C MET A 200 13.47 -8.77 7.84
N LEU A 201 13.81 -10.02 8.12
CA LEU A 201 15.11 -10.39 8.67
C LEU A 201 16.25 -10.07 7.69
N LEU A 202 16.10 -10.40 6.41
CA LEU A 202 17.10 -10.11 5.39
C LEU A 202 17.33 -8.60 5.23
N ILE A 203 16.26 -7.79 5.22
CA ILE A 203 16.37 -6.34 5.16
C ILE A 203 17.03 -5.79 6.42
N ALA A 204 16.66 -6.28 7.61
CA ALA A 204 17.27 -5.85 8.85
C ALA A 204 18.77 -6.20 8.91
N LEU A 205 19.17 -7.38 8.45
CA LEU A 205 20.57 -7.78 8.35
C LEU A 205 21.32 -6.92 7.32
N ALA A 206 20.71 -6.63 6.16
CA ALA A 206 21.28 -5.75 5.16
C ALA A 206 21.51 -4.34 5.71
N LEU A 207 20.52 -3.77 6.42
CA LEU A 207 20.67 -2.48 7.10
C LEU A 207 21.74 -2.50 8.17
N ARG A 208 21.91 -3.61 8.91
CA ARG A 208 22.92 -3.74 9.97
C ARG A 208 24.34 -3.77 9.42
N PHE A 209 24.58 -4.57 8.38
CA PHE A 209 25.93 -4.83 7.86
C PHE A 209 26.33 -3.91 6.71
N PHE A 210 25.35 -3.40 5.95
CA PHE A 210 25.56 -2.65 4.71
C PHE A 210 24.74 -1.36 4.65
N THR A 211 24.55 -0.67 5.79
CA THR A 211 23.66 0.50 5.95
C THR A 211 23.75 1.49 4.78
N GLY A 212 24.96 1.93 4.42
CA GLY A 212 25.13 2.92 3.35
C GLY A 212 24.73 2.43 1.95
N VAL A 213 24.92 1.13 1.66
CA VAL A 213 24.48 0.51 0.40
C VAL A 213 22.97 0.33 0.42
N THR A 214 22.42 -0.19 1.51
CA THR A 214 20.98 -0.42 1.66
C THR A 214 20.18 0.88 1.58
N ILE A 215 20.68 1.97 2.17
CA ILE A 215 20.09 3.32 2.02
C ILE A 215 20.04 3.74 0.54
N LYS A 216 21.15 3.58 -0.19
CA LYS A 216 21.19 3.91 -1.62
C LYS A 216 20.21 3.06 -2.42
N VAL A 217 20.13 1.76 -2.14
CA VAL A 217 19.17 0.85 -2.79
C VAL A 217 17.74 1.32 -2.55
N PHE A 218 17.37 1.68 -1.31
CA PHE A 218 16.03 2.18 -1.01
C PHE A 218 15.70 3.50 -1.70
N LEU A 219 16.64 4.44 -1.76
CA LEU A 219 16.44 5.71 -2.47
C LEU A 219 16.29 5.49 -3.99
N ILE A 220 17.08 4.59 -4.57
CA ILE A 220 16.99 4.22 -5.99
C ILE A 220 15.66 3.50 -6.26
N LEU A 221 15.25 2.58 -5.39
CA LEU A 221 13.98 1.86 -5.51
C LEU A 221 12.81 2.83 -5.45
N GLY A 222 12.76 3.73 -4.46
CA GLY A 222 11.69 4.72 -4.33
C GLY A 222 11.61 5.63 -5.57
N ARG A 223 12.76 6.13 -6.05
CA ARG A 223 12.80 6.96 -7.26
C ARG A 223 12.43 6.18 -8.52
N GLY A 224 12.87 4.93 -8.63
CA GLY A 224 12.53 4.03 -9.74
C GLY A 224 11.04 3.75 -9.80
N LEU A 225 10.43 3.43 -8.65
CA LEU A 225 8.99 3.26 -8.52
C LEU A 225 8.26 4.54 -8.96
N GLU A 226 8.62 5.70 -8.42
CA GLU A 226 8.03 6.99 -8.80
C GLU A 226 8.08 7.22 -10.33
N ILE A 227 9.21 6.95 -10.97
CA ILE A 227 9.37 7.09 -12.43
C ILE A 227 8.43 6.13 -13.18
N VAL A 228 8.40 4.85 -12.79
CA VAL A 228 7.58 3.83 -13.44
C VAL A 228 6.10 4.14 -13.29
N LEU A 229 5.64 4.46 -12.08
CA LEU A 229 4.25 4.79 -11.78
C LEU A 229 3.82 6.07 -12.53
N THR A 230 4.67 7.09 -12.57
CA THR A 230 4.41 8.33 -13.31
C THR A 230 4.31 8.08 -14.82
N ALA A 231 5.23 7.28 -15.37
CA ALA A 231 5.22 6.93 -16.78
C ALA A 231 3.97 6.12 -17.15
N ALA A 232 3.63 5.10 -16.36
CA ALA A 232 2.43 4.28 -16.58
C ALA A 232 1.16 5.13 -16.55
N LEU A 233 1.02 6.03 -15.56
CA LEU A 233 -0.10 6.96 -15.49
C LEU A 233 -0.15 7.86 -16.73
N ALA A 234 0.97 8.46 -17.13
CA ALA A 234 1.02 9.37 -18.28
C ALA A 234 0.62 8.68 -19.59
N VAL A 235 1.12 7.47 -19.84
CA VAL A 235 0.78 6.70 -21.05
C VAL A 235 -0.67 6.22 -20.98
N SER A 236 -1.18 5.80 -19.81
CA SER A 236 -2.59 5.44 -19.61
C SER A 236 -3.55 6.62 -19.83
N ILE A 237 -3.20 7.83 -19.38
CA ILE A 237 -3.98 9.05 -19.67
C ILE A 237 -4.04 9.30 -21.18
N VAL A 238 -2.90 9.25 -21.87
CA VAL A 238 -2.86 9.44 -23.32
C VAL A 238 -3.68 8.37 -24.04
N GLU A 239 -3.56 7.11 -23.63
CA GLU A 239 -4.35 6.03 -24.22
C GLU A 239 -5.85 6.26 -24.02
N TYR A 240 -6.27 6.58 -22.79
CA TYR A 240 -7.67 6.77 -22.45
C TYR A 240 -8.35 7.83 -23.33
N PHE A 241 -7.67 8.94 -23.61
CA PHE A 241 -8.24 10.02 -24.41
C PHE A 241 -8.01 9.90 -25.93
N THR A 242 -6.98 9.18 -26.37
CA THR A 242 -6.59 9.17 -27.79
C THR A 242 -6.70 7.80 -28.46
N GLY A 243 -6.68 6.70 -27.70
CA GLY A 243 -6.60 5.34 -28.23
C GLY A 243 -5.36 5.07 -29.10
N ILE A 244 -4.34 5.93 -29.01
CA ILE A 244 -3.23 5.92 -29.97
C ILE A 244 -2.38 4.65 -29.87
N PHE A 245 -2.17 4.14 -28.66
CA PHE A 245 -1.35 2.95 -28.44
C PHE A 245 -2.09 1.68 -28.80
N SER A 246 -3.39 1.54 -28.46
CA SER A 246 -4.20 0.42 -28.95
C SER A 246 -4.30 0.42 -30.48
N THR A 247 -4.41 1.59 -31.11
CA THR A 247 -4.49 1.71 -32.57
C THR A 247 -3.16 1.35 -33.25
N ILE A 248 -2.02 1.77 -32.69
CA ILE A 248 -0.69 1.52 -33.27
C ILE A 248 -0.22 0.09 -33.00
N PHE A 249 -0.36 -0.40 -31.77
CA PHE A 249 0.19 -1.68 -31.33
C PHE A 249 -0.80 -2.84 -31.43
N GLY A 250 -2.09 -2.57 -31.64
CA GLY A 250 -3.15 -3.58 -31.70
C GLY A 250 -3.48 -4.24 -30.37
N PHE A 251 -2.78 -3.88 -29.28
CA PHE A 251 -3.04 -4.33 -27.92
C PHE A 251 -2.67 -3.23 -26.92
N TRP A 252 -3.30 -3.26 -25.75
CA TRP A 252 -3.00 -2.35 -24.64
C TRP A 252 -2.91 -3.17 -23.34
N PRO A 253 -1.77 -3.16 -22.62
CA PRO A 253 -1.54 -4.05 -21.49
C PRO A 253 -1.84 -3.44 -20.12
N LEU A 254 -2.24 -2.17 -20.06
CA LEU A 254 -2.54 -1.46 -18.81
C LEU A 254 -4.04 -1.25 -18.69
N ASP A 255 -4.49 -1.01 -17.47
CA ASP A 255 -5.87 -0.62 -17.26
C ASP A 255 -6.07 0.91 -17.30
N PRO A 256 -7.32 1.38 -17.44
CA PRO A 256 -7.67 2.78 -17.25
C PRO A 256 -7.26 3.31 -15.87
N PHE A 257 -6.82 4.57 -15.83
CA PHE A 257 -6.40 5.25 -14.60
C PHE A 257 -7.59 5.80 -13.78
N ILE A 258 -8.80 5.78 -14.34
CA ILE A 258 -10.02 6.31 -13.74
C ILE A 258 -11.08 5.22 -13.75
N ALA A 259 -12.02 5.31 -12.80
CA ALA A 259 -13.19 4.46 -12.76
C ALA A 259 -13.97 4.51 -14.09
N ASP A 260 -14.42 3.35 -14.54
CA ASP A 260 -15.22 3.17 -15.75
C ASP A 260 -16.47 2.33 -15.44
N ALA A 261 -17.26 2.04 -16.48
CA ALA A 261 -18.52 1.30 -16.29
C ALA A 261 -18.32 -0.11 -15.72
N ASP A 262 -17.14 -0.71 -15.90
CA ASP A 262 -16.81 -2.07 -15.49
C ASP A 262 -16.15 -2.09 -14.10
N ASP A 263 -15.37 -1.05 -13.74
CA ASP A 263 -14.70 -0.90 -12.44
C ASP A 263 -14.90 0.51 -11.85
N GLN A 264 -15.86 0.61 -10.93
CA GLN A 264 -16.24 1.87 -10.27
C GLN A 264 -15.33 2.23 -9.08
N PHE A 265 -14.44 1.35 -8.63
CA PHE A 265 -13.65 1.52 -7.41
C PHE A 265 -12.15 1.63 -7.68
N ARG A 266 -11.82 2.17 -8.86
CA ARG A 266 -10.47 2.64 -9.18
C ARG A 266 -10.09 3.91 -8.43
#